data_AF-A0A9P3GRZ7-F1
#
_entry.id   AF-A0A9P3GRZ7-F1
#
_cell.length_a   1.000
_cell.length_b   1.000
_cell.length_c   1.000
_cell.angle_alpha   90.00
_cell.angle_beta   90.00
_cell.angle_gamma   90.00
#
_symmetry.space_group_name_H-M   'P 1'
#
loop_
_entity.id
_entity.type
_entity.pdbx_description
1 polymer ?
#
loop_
_entity_poly.entity_id
_entity_poly.type
_entity_poly.pdbx_seq_one_letter_code
_entity_poly.pdbx_strand_id
1 'polypeptide(L)'
;MQSSDDQSLIGRDESSELPGGSVGWILFDRSSTLTIVNELTTVSLILDSYDKEFGDCLNQPAKIIQPNGSSTMKIRDATGPYGSKGWVTYTIGASGASVRIDFECPMLANNIVHAKPESHATVSYYDPSGPLRAEVRIH
;
A
#
# COMPACT_ATOMS: atom_id res chain seq x y z
N MET A 1 47.08 -31.78 -59.56
CA MET A 1 47.21 -30.41 -59.04
C MET A 1 46.25 -30.31 -57.85
N GLN A 2 46.77 -30.49 -56.64
CA GLN A 2 46.95 -29.44 -55.61
C GLN A 2 45.59 -28.87 -55.16
N SER A 3 45.08 -29.30 -54.00
CA SER A 3 45.34 -28.74 -52.66
C SER A 3 44.80 -27.31 -52.52
N SER A 4 43.81 -27.10 -51.67
CA SER A 4 44.03 -26.66 -50.28
C SER A 4 42.70 -26.45 -49.54
N ASP A 5 42.70 -26.95 -48.31
CA ASP A 5 41.84 -26.60 -47.18
C ASP A 5 41.84 -25.08 -46.91
N ASP A 6 40.79 -24.54 -46.26
CA ASP A 6 40.81 -24.23 -44.82
C ASP A 6 39.50 -23.51 -44.38
N GLN A 7 39.21 -23.68 -43.10
CA GLN A 7 38.01 -23.46 -42.31
C GLN A 7 37.57 -22.00 -42.12
N SER A 8 36.32 -21.81 -41.69
CA SER A 8 35.98 -21.21 -40.39
C SER A 8 34.52 -20.73 -40.35
N LEU A 9 33.74 -21.33 -39.43
CA LEU A 9 32.83 -20.71 -38.44
C LEU A 9 32.29 -19.30 -38.80
N ILE A 10 30.99 -19.06 -38.79
CA ILE A 10 30.16 -18.60 -37.65
C ILE A 10 28.75 -18.48 -38.27
N GLY A 11 27.68 -19.08 -37.77
CA GLY A 11 27.02 -18.81 -36.50
C GLY A 11 25.52 -18.71 -36.82
N ARG A 12 24.71 -19.44 -36.07
CA ARG A 12 23.27 -19.60 -36.28
C ARG A 12 22.55 -18.25 -36.25
N ASP A 13 21.58 -18.10 -37.14
CA ASP A 13 20.47 -17.16 -36.98
C ASP A 13 19.72 -17.50 -35.67
N GLU A 14 20.14 -16.86 -34.58
CA GLU A 14 19.29 -16.59 -33.41
C GLU A 14 18.92 -15.10 -33.43
N SER A 15 18.17 -14.71 -34.45
CA SER A 15 17.33 -13.52 -34.37
C SER A 15 15.95 -13.98 -33.93
N SER A 16 15.86 -14.48 -32.70
CA SER A 16 14.58 -14.66 -32.02
C SER A 16 13.95 -13.28 -31.89
N GLU A 17 12.97 -12.99 -32.75
CA GLU A 17 11.96 -11.98 -32.49
C GLU A 17 11.29 -12.34 -31.17
N LEU A 18 11.80 -11.76 -30.08
CA LEU A 18 11.10 -11.80 -28.81
C LEU A 18 9.77 -11.08 -29.04
N PRO A 19 8.62 -11.73 -28.82
CA PRO A 19 7.34 -11.07 -28.91
C PRO A 19 7.41 -9.89 -27.96
N GLY A 20 7.09 -8.69 -28.46
CA GLY A 20 7.20 -7.41 -27.76
C GLY A 20 6.81 -7.54 -26.30
N GLY A 21 7.82 -7.76 -25.45
CA GLY A 21 7.68 -7.77 -24.03
C GLY A 21 7.44 -6.33 -23.66
N SER A 22 6.17 -5.96 -23.51
CA SER A 22 5.79 -4.80 -22.71
C SER A 22 6.70 -4.84 -21.49
N VAL A 23 7.52 -3.81 -21.31
CA VAL A 23 8.34 -3.66 -20.11
C VAL A 23 7.37 -3.86 -18.97
N GLY A 24 7.45 -5.04 -18.37
CA GLY A 24 6.53 -5.47 -17.35
C GLY A 24 6.82 -4.56 -16.20
N TRP A 25 6.07 -3.46 -16.08
CA TRP A 25 5.82 -2.86 -14.79
C TRP A 25 5.30 -4.03 -13.97
N ILE A 26 6.18 -4.63 -13.18
CA ILE A 26 5.78 -5.48 -12.10
C ILE A 26 4.92 -4.53 -11.28
N LEU A 27 3.60 -4.61 -11.47
CA LEU A 27 2.66 -4.12 -10.50
C LEU A 27 3.06 -4.87 -9.24
N PHE A 28 3.88 -4.23 -8.41
CA PHE A 28 4.11 -4.66 -7.04
C PHE A 28 2.80 -4.38 -6.33
N ASP A 29 1.78 -5.18 -6.65
CA ASP A 29 0.53 -5.25 -5.91
C ASP A 29 0.83 -5.95 -4.59
N ARG A 30 1.58 -5.24 -3.74
CA ARG A 30 1.44 -5.42 -2.30
C ARG A 30 0.07 -4.87 -1.99
N SER A 31 -0.96 -5.71 -2.11
CA SER A 31 -2.33 -5.36 -1.79
C SER A 31 -2.40 -5.09 -0.28
N SER A 32 -1.99 -3.89 0.11
CA SER A 32 -1.92 -3.45 1.49
C SER A 32 -3.30 -2.95 1.89
N THR A 33 -3.77 -3.39 3.05
CA THR A 33 -5.07 -3.04 3.60
C THR A 33 -4.90 -2.44 4.98
N LEU A 34 -5.50 -1.27 5.18
CA LEU A 34 -5.68 -0.64 6.47
C LEU A 34 -7.18 -0.64 6.78
N THR A 35 -7.56 -1.34 7.84
CA THR A 35 -8.94 -1.35 8.34
C THR A 35 -9.02 -0.45 9.55
N ILE A 36 -10.01 0.44 9.55
CA ILE A 36 -10.30 1.34 10.67
C ILE A 36 -11.62 0.87 11.27
N VAL A 37 -11.59 0.50 12.54
CA VAL A 37 -12.74 0.01 13.29
C VAL A 37 -13.14 1.07 14.31
N ASN A 38 -14.41 1.44 14.28
CA ASN A 38 -15.01 2.33 15.26
C ASN A 38 -15.67 1.48 16.34
N GLU A 39 -15.05 1.34 17.51
CA GLU A 39 -15.60 0.60 18.65
C GLU A 39 -16.52 1.47 19.53
N LEU A 40 -16.66 2.76 19.20
CA LEU A 40 -17.61 3.64 19.87
C LEU A 40 -19.05 3.21 19.55
N THR A 41 -19.88 3.16 20.57
CA THR A 41 -21.25 2.63 20.47
C THR A 41 -22.28 3.66 20.03
N THR A 42 -21.99 4.95 20.19
CA THR A 42 -22.96 6.04 19.93
C THR A 42 -22.41 7.13 19.02
N VAL A 43 -21.12 7.10 18.69
CA VAL A 43 -20.43 8.19 17.98
C VAL A 43 -19.87 7.68 16.66
N SER A 44 -20.20 8.39 15.58
CA SER A 44 -19.57 8.14 14.27
C SER A 44 -18.22 8.83 14.18
N LEU A 45 -17.30 8.24 13.42
CA LEU A 45 -16.06 8.88 13.02
C LEU A 45 -16.29 9.65 11.72
N ILE A 46 -15.87 10.90 11.69
CA ILE A 46 -15.98 11.76 10.51
C ILE A 46 -14.58 11.99 9.95
N LEU A 47 -14.38 11.69 8.67
CA LEU A 47 -13.10 11.94 8.01
C LEU A 47 -12.83 13.45 8.01
N ASP A 48 -11.74 13.83 8.65
CA ASP A 48 -11.25 15.20 8.68
C ASP A 48 -10.29 15.43 7.51
N SER A 49 -9.25 14.60 7.40
CA SER A 49 -8.24 14.74 6.38
C SER A 49 -7.68 13.39 5.94
N TYR A 50 -7.26 13.33 4.68
CA TYR A 50 -6.47 12.24 4.12
C TYR A 50 -5.46 12.86 3.17
N ASP A 51 -4.20 12.49 3.34
CA ASP A 51 -3.13 12.95 2.46
C ASP A 51 -2.00 11.90 2.41
N LYS A 52 -1.10 12.07 1.44
CA LYS A 52 -0.03 11.13 1.16
C LYS A 52 1.25 11.84 0.77
N GLU A 53 2.38 11.26 1.19
CA GLU A 53 3.70 11.70 0.76
C GLU A 53 4.05 11.04 -0.59
N PHE A 54 3.77 9.74 -0.74
CA PHE A 54 3.95 8.99 -1.98
C PHE A 54 3.07 7.72 -2.01
N GLY A 55 2.94 7.11 -3.19
CA GLY A 55 1.99 6.04 -3.45
C GLY A 55 0.57 6.57 -3.69
N ASP A 56 -0.44 5.73 -3.49
CA ASP A 56 -1.85 6.10 -3.62
C ASP A 56 -2.77 5.11 -2.90
N CYS A 57 -4.08 5.36 -2.93
CA CYS A 57 -5.07 4.37 -2.49
C CYS A 57 -6.01 4.01 -3.66
N LEU A 58 -6.41 2.74 -3.74
CA LEU A 58 -7.41 2.30 -4.72
C LEU A 58 -8.80 2.82 -4.37
N ASN A 59 -9.09 2.95 -3.08
CA ASN A 59 -10.30 3.57 -2.57
C ASN A 59 -9.91 4.59 -1.49
N GLN A 60 -10.55 5.77 -1.54
CA GLN A 60 -10.39 6.77 -0.51
C GLN A 60 -10.93 6.26 0.83
N PRO A 61 -10.40 6.76 1.97
CA PRO A 61 -10.96 6.47 3.28
C PRO A 61 -12.45 6.84 3.34
N ALA A 62 -13.25 6.07 4.08
CA ALA A 62 -14.67 6.36 4.23
C ALA A 62 -14.87 7.73 4.90
N LYS A 63 -15.77 8.54 4.34
CA LYS A 63 -16.09 9.87 4.91
C LYS A 63 -16.72 9.78 6.30
N ILE A 64 -17.46 8.71 6.56
CA ILE A 64 -18.13 8.46 7.84
C ILE A 64 -18.00 6.98 8.16
N ILE A 65 -17.58 6.65 9.38
CA ILE A 65 -17.63 5.29 9.93
C ILE A 65 -18.66 5.30 11.05
N GLN A 66 -19.71 4.51 10.88
CA GLN A 66 -20.81 4.46 11.86
C GLN A 66 -20.36 3.85 13.19
N PRO A 67 -21.10 4.06 14.29
CA PRO A 67 -20.84 3.39 15.57
C PRO A 67 -20.79 1.87 15.38
N ASN A 68 -19.83 1.20 16.02
CA ASN A 68 -19.54 -0.24 15.84
C ASN A 68 -19.25 -0.66 14.38
N GLY A 69 -18.97 0.30 13.49
CA GLY A 69 -18.69 0.07 12.08
C GLY A 69 -17.20 -0.06 11.78
N SER A 70 -16.88 -0.38 10.53
CA SER A 70 -15.50 -0.36 10.05
C SER A 70 -15.42 0.09 8.60
N SER A 71 -14.23 0.50 8.18
CA SER A 71 -13.91 0.83 6.81
C SER A 71 -12.51 0.30 6.47
N THR A 72 -12.38 -0.31 5.30
CA THR A 72 -11.09 -0.77 4.79
C THR A 72 -10.66 0.08 3.60
N MET A 73 -9.44 0.60 3.66
CA MET A 73 -8.77 1.23 2.53
C MET A 73 -7.66 0.33 1.99
N LYS A 74 -7.55 0.26 0.66
CA LYS A 74 -6.50 -0.44 -0.06
C LYS A 74 -5.43 0.55 -0.49
N ILE A 75 -4.23 0.36 0.02
CA ILE A 75 -3.05 1.17 -0.22
C ILE A 75 -2.26 0.52 -1.36
N ARG A 76 -1.75 1.33 -2.28
CA ARG A 76 -0.94 0.87 -3.42
C ARG A 76 0.29 1.75 -3.62
N ASP A 77 1.34 1.14 -4.15
CA ASP A 77 2.40 1.90 -4.82
C ASP A 77 1.87 2.34 -6.18
N ALA A 78 1.85 3.66 -6.42
CA ALA A 78 1.36 4.24 -7.67
C ALA A 78 2.47 4.75 -8.58
N THR A 79 3.69 4.92 -8.06
CA THR A 79 4.78 5.62 -8.77
C THR A 79 5.99 4.73 -9.01
N GLY A 80 5.97 3.49 -8.50
CA GLY A 80 7.13 2.59 -8.52
C GLY A 80 8.09 2.92 -7.38
N PRO A 81 9.17 2.15 -7.22
CA PRO A 81 9.44 1.20 -6.13
C PRO A 81 9.65 1.82 -4.73
N TYR A 82 8.90 2.86 -4.38
CA TYR A 82 9.00 3.56 -3.11
C TYR A 82 7.99 3.01 -2.09
N GLY A 83 6.97 2.26 -2.53
CA GLY A 83 5.88 1.81 -1.69
C GLY A 83 4.81 2.90 -1.52
N SER A 84 4.23 3.01 -0.33
CA SER A 84 3.25 4.06 -0.03
C SER A 84 3.39 4.60 1.38
N LYS A 85 3.18 5.90 1.54
CA LYS A 85 3.22 6.57 2.83
C LYS A 85 2.18 7.68 2.87
N GLY A 86 1.43 7.75 3.96
CA GLY A 86 0.41 8.77 4.13
C GLY A 86 -0.22 8.71 5.50
N TRP A 87 -1.31 9.46 5.64
CA TRP A 87 -2.06 9.51 6.87
C TRP A 87 -3.54 9.76 6.62
N VAL A 88 -4.35 9.38 7.61
CA VAL A 88 -5.77 9.68 7.65
C VAL A 88 -6.14 10.16 9.05
N THR A 89 -6.95 11.21 9.13
CA THR A 89 -7.43 11.79 10.39
C THR A 89 -8.94 11.67 10.45
N TYR A 90 -9.45 11.12 11.55
CA TYR A 90 -10.88 11.08 11.86
C TYR A 90 -11.18 11.91 13.10
N THR A 91 -12.23 12.71 13.05
CA THR A 91 -12.81 13.39 14.21
C THR A 91 -13.85 12.48 14.88
N ILE A 92 -13.78 12.40 16.20
CA ILE A 92 -14.67 11.60 17.05
C ILE A 92 -15.89 12.45 17.42
N GLY A 93 -16.97 12.29 16.64
CA GLY A 93 -18.22 13.01 16.85
C GLY A 93 -18.07 14.53 16.88
N ALA A 94 -18.93 15.21 17.65
CA ALA A 94 -18.91 16.67 17.79
C ALA A 94 -17.92 17.17 18.86
N SER A 95 -17.19 16.27 19.53
CA SER A 95 -16.29 16.61 20.64
C SER A 95 -15.05 17.41 20.22
N GLY A 96 -14.70 17.37 18.92
CA GLY A 96 -13.46 17.93 18.40
C GLY A 96 -12.22 17.09 18.68
N ALA A 97 -12.32 15.99 19.44
CA ALA A 97 -11.25 15.01 19.55
C ALA A 97 -11.00 14.34 18.19
N SER A 98 -9.75 14.05 17.87
CA SER A 98 -9.39 13.39 16.62
C SER A 98 -8.36 12.30 16.83
N VAL A 99 -8.32 11.37 15.87
CA VAL A 99 -7.30 10.32 15.74
C VAL A 99 -6.68 10.45 14.37
N ARG A 100 -5.35 10.64 14.35
CA ARG A 100 -4.52 10.54 13.16
C ARG A 100 -3.89 9.16 13.09
N ILE A 101 -3.98 8.53 11.94
CA ILE A 101 -3.41 7.23 11.63
C ILE A 101 -2.37 7.44 10.54
N ASP A 102 -1.10 7.34 10.89
CA ASP A 102 0.02 7.38 9.96
C ASP A 102 0.32 5.95 9.49
N PHE A 103 0.55 5.76 8.19
CA PHE A 103 0.94 4.49 7.61
C PHE A 103 2.13 4.64 6.66
N GLU A 104 3.00 3.64 6.68
CA GLU A 104 4.13 3.50 5.77
C GLU A 104 4.22 2.04 5.31
N CYS A 105 4.26 1.82 4.01
CA CYS A 105 4.36 0.52 3.36
C CYS A 105 5.56 0.55 2.41
N PRO A 106 6.80 0.60 2.93
CA PRO A 106 7.98 0.73 2.11
C PRO A 106 8.27 -0.57 1.35
N MET A 107 8.95 -0.47 0.20
CA MET A 107 9.26 -1.67 -0.60
C MET A 107 10.28 -2.59 0.09
N LEU A 108 11.31 -2.05 0.74
CA LEU A 108 12.44 -2.85 1.22
C LEU A 108 12.62 -2.83 2.75
N ALA A 109 11.64 -2.30 3.47
CA ALA A 109 11.65 -2.23 4.93
C ALA A 109 10.32 -2.75 5.49
N ASN A 110 10.25 -2.81 6.81
CA ASN A 110 9.00 -3.18 7.48
C ASN A 110 7.95 -2.09 7.28
N ASN A 111 6.69 -2.50 7.22
CA ASN A 111 5.58 -1.56 7.25
C ASN A 111 5.58 -0.77 8.57
N ILE A 112 4.83 0.32 8.68
CA ILE A 112 4.66 1.07 9.93
C ILE A 112 3.21 1.53 9.97
N VAL A 113 2.55 1.40 11.13
CA VAL A 113 1.25 2.01 11.40
C VAL A 113 1.26 2.57 12.81
N HIS A 114 0.96 3.85 12.94
CA HIS A 114 0.81 4.51 14.24
C HIS A 114 -0.52 5.24 14.31
N ALA A 115 -1.20 5.16 15.45
CA ALA A 115 -2.41 5.91 15.71
C ALA A 115 -2.18 6.87 16.87
N LYS A 116 -2.57 8.14 16.71
CA LYS A 116 -2.35 9.20 17.69
C LYS A 116 -3.61 10.04 17.87
N PRO A 117 -3.97 10.42 19.11
CA PRO A 117 -3.32 10.00 20.34
C PRO A 117 -3.62 8.52 20.64
N GLU A 118 -2.66 7.82 21.26
CA GLU A 118 -2.80 6.40 21.63
C GLU A 118 -3.91 6.17 22.66
N SER A 119 -4.32 7.22 23.37
CA SER A 119 -5.44 7.18 24.32
C SER A 119 -6.81 6.98 23.66
N HIS A 120 -6.91 7.11 22.33
CA HIS A 120 -8.16 6.95 21.59
C HIS A 120 -8.09 5.81 20.57
N ALA A 121 -6.94 5.15 20.41
CA ALA A 121 -6.75 4.17 19.36
C ALA A 121 -5.69 3.13 19.69
N THR A 122 -5.94 1.90 19.26
CA THR A 122 -4.95 0.82 19.27
C THR A 122 -4.71 0.33 17.86
N VAL A 123 -3.45 -0.02 17.55
CA VAL A 123 -3.11 -0.74 16.32
C VAL A 123 -3.12 -2.23 16.66
N SER A 124 -4.01 -2.97 16.01
CA SER A 124 -4.21 -4.40 16.14
C SER A 124 -3.95 -5.10 14.80
N TYR A 125 -3.71 -6.42 14.86
CA TYR A 125 -3.44 -7.29 13.71
C TYR A 125 -2.55 -6.62 12.64
N TYR A 126 -1.24 -6.67 12.83
CA TYR A 126 -0.28 -5.95 11.99
C TYR A 126 0.80 -6.90 11.46
N ASP A 127 0.89 -7.01 10.13
CA ASP A 127 1.97 -7.72 9.43
C ASP A 127 3.09 -6.74 9.04
N PRO A 128 4.26 -6.78 9.71
CA PRO A 128 5.37 -5.89 9.41
C PRO A 128 6.13 -6.25 8.13
N SER A 129 6.04 -7.50 7.68
CA SER A 129 6.99 -8.08 6.70
C SER A 129 6.37 -8.40 5.33
N GLY A 130 5.05 -8.51 5.24
CA GLY A 130 4.30 -8.70 4.00
C GLY A 130 3.70 -7.41 3.42
N PRO A 131 2.71 -7.52 2.52
CA PRO A 131 1.78 -6.41 2.29
C PRO A 131 1.19 -5.97 3.63
N LEU A 132 1.09 -4.66 3.86
CA LEU A 132 0.54 -4.16 5.12
C LEU A 132 -0.87 -4.72 5.29
N ARG A 133 -1.10 -5.43 6.39
CA ARG A 133 -2.43 -5.76 6.88
C ARG A 133 -2.47 -5.24 8.29
N ALA A 134 -3.20 -4.15 8.50
CA ALA A 134 -3.35 -3.49 9.80
C ALA A 134 -4.82 -3.22 10.11
N GLU A 135 -5.17 -3.32 11.38
CA GLU A 135 -6.47 -2.90 11.89
C GLU A 135 -6.31 -1.90 13.03
N VAL A 136 -6.77 -0.68 12.84
CA VAL A 136 -6.76 0.36 13.88
C VAL A 136 -8.13 0.46 14.51
N ARG A 137 -8.20 0.21 15.82
CA ARG A 137 -9.44 0.25 16.61
C ARG A 137 -9.51 1.53 17.41
N ILE A 138 -10.50 2.36 17.13
CA ILE A 138 -10.77 3.62 17.82
C ILE A 138 -11.83 3.38 18.89
N HIS A 139 -11.55 3.81 20.12
CA HIS A 139 -12.34 3.53 21.33
C HIS A 139 -12.54 4.77 22.21
#